data_AF-A0A919IVL9-F1
#
_entry.id   AF-A0A919IVL9-F1
#
_cell.length_a   1.000
_cell.length_b   1.000
_cell.length_c   1.000
_cell.angle_alpha   90.00
_cell.angle_beta   90.00
_cell.angle_gamma   90.00
#
_symmetry.space_group_name_H-M   'P 1'
#
loop_
_entity.id
_entity.type
_entity.pdbx_description
1 polymer ?
#
loop_
_entity_poly.entity_id
_entity_poly.type
_entity_poly.pdbx_seq_one_letter_code
_entity_poly.pdbx_strand_id
1 'polypeptide(L)' 'MIRRLRDPRISDDAASALFDELARLLMYPRVGDLLFWRTPELTEEEIIEEALQYHPFVG' A
#
# COMPACT_ATOMS: atom_id res chain seq x y z
N MET A 1 2.12 4.89 -7.66
CA MET A 1 1.55 5.43 -6.39
C MET A 1 2.43 5.09 -5.20
N ILE A 2 2.84 3.83 -5.03
CA ILE A 2 3.79 3.34 -4.01
C ILE A 2 5.03 4.23 -3.88
N ARG A 3 5.75 4.49 -4.98
CA ARG A 3 6.91 5.40 -4.98
C ARG A 3 6.63 6.80 -4.42
N ARG A 4 5.43 7.34 -4.66
CA ARG A 4 5.03 8.68 -4.20
C ARG A 4 4.68 8.68 -2.70
N LEU A 5 4.15 7.57 -2.19
CA LEU A 5 3.92 7.34 -0.76
C LEU A 5 5.24 7.16 0.03
N ARG A 6 6.32 6.76 -0.64
CA ARG A 6 7.67 6.69 -0.05
C ARG A 6 8.42 8.02 -0.04
N ASP A 7 7.93 9.07 -0.70
CA ASP A 7 8.58 10.38 -0.66
C ASP A 7 8.31 11.04 0.71
N PRO A 8 9.32 11.30 1.55
CA PRO A 8 9.11 11.89 2.87
C PRO A 8 8.61 13.34 2.83
N ARG A 9 8.55 13.96 1.65
CA ARG A 9 8.07 15.33 1.45
C ARG A 9 6.59 15.41 1.08
N ILE A 10 5.93 14.26 0.92
CA ILE A 10 4.48 14.26 0.68
C ILE A 10 3.75 14.84 1.91
N SER A 11 2.73 15.65 1.69
CA SER A 11 1.86 16.09 2.78
C SER A 11 0.96 14.94 3.26
N ASP A 12 0.59 14.96 4.54
CA ASP A 12 -0.26 13.93 5.13
C ASP A 12 -1.61 13.79 4.39
N ASP A 13 -2.24 14.90 4.00
CA ASP A 13 -3.49 14.89 3.23
C ASP A 13 -3.33 14.18 1.87
N ALA A 14 -2.22 14.43 1.18
CA ALA A 14 -1.94 13.81 -0.11
C ALA A 14 -1.55 12.33 0.05
N ALA A 15 -0.85 11.98 1.13
CA ALA A 15 -0.55 10.61 1.47
C ALA A 15 -1.83 9.82 1.79
N SER A 16 -2.73 10.38 2.60
CA SER A 16 -4.01 9.75 2.96
C SER A 16 -4.86 9.46 1.73
N ALA A 17 -5.01 10.45 0.83
CA ALA A 17 -5.77 10.25 -0.41
C ALA A 17 -5.16 9.15 -1.30
N LEU A 18 -3.82 9.09 -1.39
CA LEU A 18 -3.12 8.03 -2.13
C LEU A 18 -3.24 6.66 -1.46
N PHE A 19 -3.25 6.59 -0.12
CA PHE A 19 -3.49 5.34 0.61
C PHE A 19 -4.86 4.79 0.31
N ASP A 20 -5.90 5.63 0.38
CA ASP A 20 -7.27 5.23 0.10
C ASP A 20 -7.45 4.73 -1.34
N GLU A 21 -6.84 5.44 -2.30
CA GLU A 21 -6.89 5.04 -3.70
C GLU A 21 -6.13 3.73 -3.95
N LEU A 22 -4.94 3.58 -3.36
CA LEU A 22 -4.13 2.37 -3.50
C LEU A 22 -4.82 1.15 -2.86
N ALA A 23 -5.42 1.33 -1.68
CA ALA A 23 -6.18 0.29 -0.99
C ALA A 23 -7.41 -0.17 -1.82
N ARG A 24 -8.11 0.76 -2.48
CA ARG A 24 -9.21 0.43 -3.39
C ARG A 24 -8.74 -0.35 -4.62
N LEU A 25 -7.64 0.06 -5.25
CA LEU A 25 -7.12 -0.59 -6.45
C LEU A 25 -6.62 -2.01 -6.18
N LEU A 26 -5.91 -2.20 -5.07
CA LEU A 26 -5.36 -3.49 -4.67
C LEU A 26 -6.37 -4.35 -3.89
N MET A 27 -7.55 -3.82 -3.56
CA MET A 27 -8.52 -4.43 -2.64
C MET A 27 -7.88 -4.88 -1.30
N TYR A 28 -6.83 -4.17 -0.87
CA TYR A 28 -6.03 -4.50 0.29
C TYR A 28 -6.18 -3.41 1.36
N PRO A 29 -6.84 -3.69 2.51
CA PRO A 29 -7.22 -2.66 3.47
C PRO A 29 -6.04 -2.06 4.25
N ARG A 30 -4.89 -2.75 4.33
CA ARG A 30 -3.76 -2.35 5.18
C ARG A 30 -2.49 -2.06 4.40
N VAL A 31 -2.58 -1.44 3.23
CA VAL A 31 -1.42 -1.32 2.32
C VAL A 31 -0.24 -0.57 2.95
N GLY A 32 -0.51 0.31 3.92
CA GLY A 32 0.52 0.92 4.76
C GLY A 32 1.43 -0.10 5.45
N ASP A 33 0.88 -1.19 5.98
CA ASP A 33 1.64 -2.27 6.64
C ASP A 33 2.71 -2.85 5.70
N LEU A 34 2.36 -3.08 4.43
CA LEU A 34 3.27 -3.59 3.42
C LEU A 34 4.38 -2.58 3.09
N LEU A 35 4.05 -1.29 3.13
CA LEU A 35 4.96 -0.19 2.79
C LEU A 35 5.98 0.12 3.89
N PHE A 36 5.59 0.09 5.17
CA PHE A 36 6.45 0.60 6.26
C PHE A 36 6.69 -0.36 7.42
N TRP A 37 5.91 -1.44 7.55
CA TRP A 37 5.99 -2.35 8.71
C TRP A 37 6.44 -3.77 8.36
N ARG A 38 6.73 -4.06 7.08
CA ARG A 38 7.35 -5.33 6.67
C ARG A 38 8.86 -5.32 6.91
N THR A 39 9.37 -6.45 7.41
CA THR A 39 10.81 -6.71 7.54
C THR A 39 11.09 -8.13 7.04
N PRO A 40 11.94 -8.31 6.00
CA PRO A 40 12.61 -7.25 5.22
C PRO A 40 11.64 -6.32 4.49
N GLU A 41 12.10 -5.13 4.14
CA GLU A 41 11.29 -4.17 3.35
C GLU A 41 11.04 -4.75 1.96
N LEU A 42 9.79 -4.64 1.50
CA LEU A 42 9.36 -5.16 0.20
C LEU A 42 9.71 -4.18 -0.93
N THR A 43 10.00 -4.68 -2.13
CA THR A 43 10.07 -3.85 -3.35
C THR A 43 8.68 -3.38 -3.76
N GLU A 44 8.62 -2.45 -4.74
CA GLU A 44 7.33 -1.99 -5.26
C GLU A 44 6.54 -3.14 -5.91
N GLU A 45 7.22 -4.04 -6.62
CA GLU A 45 6.61 -5.22 -7.22
C GLU A 45 6.10 -6.21 -6.16
N GLU A 46 6.91 -6.51 -5.13
CA GLU A 46 6.53 -7.43 -4.05
C GLU A 46 5.32 -6.93 -3.26
N ILE A 47 5.20 -5.62 -3.04
CA ILE A 47 4.01 -5.02 -2.40
C ILE A 47 2.76 -5.28 -3.25
N ILE A 48 2.86 -5.11 -4.57
CA ILE A 48 1.73 -5.33 -5.48
C ILE A 48 1.35 -6.81 -5.49
N GLU A 49 2.33 -7.71 -5.60
CA GLU A 49 2.09 -9.15 -5.60
C GLU A 49 1.43 -9.62 -4.30
N GLU A 50 1.96 -9.22 -3.14
CA GLU A 50 1.39 -9.57 -1.83
C GLU A 50 -0.04 -9.04 -1.68
N ALA A 51 -0.27 -7.80 -2.12
CA ALA A 51 -1.58 -7.19 -2.04
C ALA A 51 -2.60 -7.86 -2.99
N LEU A 52 -2.17 -8.30 -4.17
CA LEU A 52 -3.02 -9.04 -5.12
C LEU A 52 -3.30 -10.49 -4.67
N GLN A 53 -2.41 -11.09 -3.87
CA GLN A 53 -2.66 -12.40 -3.27
C GLN A 53 -3.71 -12.35 -2.16
N TYR A 54 -3.89 -11.20 -1.53
CA TYR A 54 -4.93 -11.00 -0.54
C TYR A 54 -6.30 -11.13 -1.18
N HIS A 55 -6.98 -12.21 -0.83
CA HIS A 55 -8.39 -12.39 -1.14
C HIS A 55 -9.17 -11.97 0.10
N PRO A 56 -9.94 -10.85 0.04
CA PRO A 56 -10.87 -10.54 1.11
C PRO A 56 -11.76 -11.77 1.32
N PHE A 57 -11.96 -12.19 2.57
CA PHE A 57 -13.00 -13.17 2.87
C PHE A 57 -14.34 -12.57 2.47
N VAL A 58 -14.82 -12.92 1.28
CA VAL A 58 -16.18 -12.66 0.84
C VAL A 58 -17.05 -13.68 1.58
N GLY A 59 -17.58 -13.27 2.73
CA GLY A 59 -18.64 -13.97 3.44
C GLY A 59 -19.99 -13.77 2.77
#